data_AF-A0A7J9AUR2-F1
#
_entry.id   AF-A0A7J9AUR2-F1
#
_cell.length_a   1.000
_cell.length_b   1.000
_cell.length_c   1.000
_cell.angle_alpha   90.00
_cell.angle_beta   90.00
_cell.angle_gamma   90.00
#
_symmetry.space_group_name_H-M   'P 1'
#
loop_
_entity.id
_entity.type
_entity.pdbx_description
1 polymer ?
#
loop_
_entity_poly.entity_id
_entity_poly.type
_entity_poly.pdbx_seq_one_letter_code
_entity_poly.pdbx_strand_id
1 'polypeptide(L)'
;METPSFVSSTIKKKQTDEDYFKREIIKCKNGSKKFTKAQLNDDFCDCPDGTDEPGTSACPLGKFYCKNIGHAPSFLYSSRVNDGICDCCDGSDEYDGKVKCPYTCHEAGKVAMESLKRKIEVYQEGVILRKVEIGLAKRAIARDKAELSGLKNEREVVEKVVHQLEGQVRKLKQEPQEKDDKMREARNEKVENEESGPDKNVDSQIEPMKASDVEKQGQAGESPSDQ
;
A
#
# COMPACT_ATOMS: atom_id res chain seq x y z
N MET A 1 16.00 -36.37 -4.42
CA MET A 1 14.67 -35.88 -4.86
C MET A 1 13.69 -36.26 -3.77
N GLU A 2 13.51 -35.38 -2.79
CA GLU A 2 12.58 -35.62 -1.67
C GLU A 2 11.23 -35.05 -2.06
N THR A 3 10.22 -35.91 -2.18
CA THR A 3 8.82 -35.51 -2.32
C THR A 3 8.30 -35.13 -0.94
N PRO A 4 7.77 -33.92 -0.71
CA PRO A 4 7.15 -33.60 0.56
C PRO A 4 5.81 -34.34 0.64
N SER A 5 5.70 -35.18 1.67
CA SER A 5 4.50 -35.87 2.11
C SER A 5 3.38 -34.86 2.36
N PHE A 6 2.35 -34.91 1.51
CA PHE A 6 1.16 -34.07 1.65
C PHE A 6 0.32 -34.58 2.83
N VAL A 7 0.53 -33.93 3.96
CA VAL A 7 -0.31 -33.81 5.16
C VAL A 7 -1.58 -34.67 5.16
N SER A 8 -1.51 -35.82 5.82
CA SER A 8 -2.67 -36.46 6.43
C SER A 8 -3.16 -35.54 7.56
N SER A 9 -4.20 -34.76 7.27
CA SER A 9 -4.92 -34.01 8.29
C SER A 9 -6.36 -34.47 8.29
N THR A 10 -6.78 -34.97 9.45
CA THR A 10 -8.12 -35.45 9.77
C THR A 10 -9.17 -34.46 9.29
N ILE A 11 -9.88 -34.80 8.21
CA ILE A 11 -11.09 -34.09 7.80
C ILE A 11 -12.08 -34.28 8.96
N LYS A 12 -12.19 -33.28 9.84
CA LYS A 12 -13.31 -33.22 10.80
C LYS A 12 -14.57 -33.29 9.94
N LYS A 13 -15.35 -34.37 10.06
CA LYS A 13 -16.66 -34.48 9.41
C LYS A 13 -17.42 -33.21 9.77
N LYS A 14 -17.63 -32.34 8.79
CA LYS A 14 -18.44 -31.14 8.95
C LYS A 14 -19.84 -31.64 9.26
N GLN A 15 -20.33 -31.38 10.47
CA GLN A 15 -21.68 -31.77 10.86
C GLN A 15 -22.65 -31.14 9.85
N THR A 16 -23.42 -31.97 9.17
CA THR A 16 -24.39 -31.51 8.17
C THR A 16 -25.59 -30.90 8.89
N ASP A 17 -26.29 -29.96 8.25
CA ASP A 17 -27.53 -29.41 8.84
C ASP A 17 -28.57 -30.52 9.06
N GLU A 18 -28.57 -31.60 8.27
CA GLU A 18 -29.40 -32.79 8.53
C GLU A 18 -29.11 -33.41 9.90
N ASP A 19 -27.84 -33.52 10.30
CA ASP A 19 -27.46 -34.07 11.60
C ASP A 19 -27.82 -33.13 12.76
N TYR A 20 -27.98 -31.83 12.47
CA TYR A 20 -28.41 -30.84 13.45
C TYR A 20 -29.89 -31.00 13.82
N PHE A 21 -30.76 -31.15 12.81
CA PHE A 21 -32.22 -31.28 12.99
C PHE A 21 -32.69 -32.72 13.30
N LYS A 22 -31.79 -33.71 13.33
CA LYS A 22 -32.11 -35.11 13.70
C LYS A 22 -32.41 -35.32 15.19
N ARG A 23 -32.08 -34.36 16.07
CA ARG A 23 -32.26 -34.49 17.53
C ARG A 23 -33.75 -34.32 17.90
N GLU A 24 -34.19 -35.01 18.96
CA GLU A 24 -35.55 -34.82 19.49
C GLU A 24 -35.78 -33.41 20.06
N ILE A 25 -34.74 -32.89 20.73
CA ILE A 25 -34.68 -31.51 21.22
C ILE A 25 -33.56 -30.78 20.47
N ILE A 26 -33.95 -29.75 19.74
CA ILE A 26 -33.08 -28.95 18.89
C ILE A 26 -32.85 -27.62 19.61
N LYS A 27 -31.61 -27.13 19.60
CA LYS A 27 -31.30 -25.82 20.20
C LYS A 27 -31.41 -24.76 19.09
N CYS A 28 -31.72 -23.52 19.41
CA CYS A 28 -31.50 -22.43 18.44
C CYS A 28 -29.98 -22.29 18.18
N LYS A 29 -29.56 -21.91 16.97
CA LYS A 29 -28.12 -21.81 16.61
C LYS A 29 -27.40 -20.74 17.44
N ASN A 30 -28.09 -19.69 17.86
CA ASN A 30 -27.61 -18.66 18.77
C ASN A 30 -27.58 -19.07 20.25
N GLY A 31 -28.07 -20.27 20.59
CA GLY A 31 -28.07 -20.82 21.94
C GLY A 31 -29.14 -20.27 22.88
N SER A 32 -30.06 -19.42 22.41
CA SER A 32 -31.05 -18.74 23.25
C SER A 32 -32.12 -19.67 23.84
N LYS A 33 -32.76 -20.49 23.00
CA LYS A 33 -33.83 -21.41 23.38
C LYS A 33 -33.61 -22.81 22.81
N LYS A 34 -34.54 -23.72 23.12
CA LYS A 34 -34.64 -25.06 22.55
C LYS A 34 -36.08 -25.28 22.11
N PHE A 35 -36.26 -26.06 21.06
CA PHE A 35 -37.54 -26.40 20.48
C PHE A 35 -37.56 -27.89 20.13
N THR A 36 -38.77 -28.45 19.97
CA THR A 36 -38.97 -29.85 19.60
C THR A 36 -39.09 -29.98 18.08
N LYS A 37 -39.02 -31.22 17.57
CA LYS A 37 -39.24 -31.48 16.14
C LYS A 37 -40.63 -31.07 15.63
N ALA A 38 -41.63 -30.96 16.52
CA ALA A 38 -42.97 -30.50 16.16
C ALA A 38 -43.03 -28.99 15.88
N GLN A 39 -42.08 -28.24 16.44
CA GLN A 39 -41.92 -26.78 16.29
C GLN A 39 -40.90 -26.44 15.20
N LEU A 40 -40.69 -27.35 14.24
CA LEU A 40 -39.77 -27.14 13.13
C LEU A 40 -40.61 -26.95 11.86
N ASN A 41 -40.56 -25.76 11.28
CA ASN A 41 -41.41 -25.35 10.16
C ASN A 41 -42.91 -25.47 10.51
N ASP A 42 -43.31 -24.98 11.68
CA ASP A 42 -44.71 -25.00 12.13
C ASP A 42 -45.43 -23.66 11.91
N ASP A 43 -44.83 -22.76 11.10
CA ASP A 43 -45.29 -21.41 10.84
C ASP A 43 -45.33 -20.52 12.10
N PHE A 44 -44.57 -20.87 13.15
CA PHE A 44 -44.43 -20.07 14.35
C PHE A 44 -42.96 -19.82 14.71
N CYS A 45 -42.64 -18.57 15.08
CA CYS A 45 -41.26 -18.20 15.38
C CYS A 45 -40.92 -18.33 16.88
N ASP A 46 -40.41 -19.49 17.28
CA ASP A 46 -39.91 -19.79 18.60
C ASP A 46 -38.47 -19.29 18.83
N CYS A 47 -37.60 -19.42 17.82
CA CYS A 47 -36.20 -19.01 17.91
C CYS A 47 -35.98 -17.58 17.39
N PRO A 48 -35.31 -16.69 18.16
CA PRO A 48 -35.06 -15.32 17.69
C PRO A 48 -34.05 -15.23 16.53
N ASP A 49 -33.32 -16.30 16.22
CA ASP A 49 -32.46 -16.39 15.03
C ASP A 49 -33.12 -17.10 13.84
N GLY A 50 -34.37 -17.55 13.97
CA GLY A 50 -35.11 -18.27 12.93
C GLY A 50 -34.60 -19.66 12.60
N THR A 51 -33.88 -20.32 13.52
CA THR A 51 -33.36 -21.69 13.32
C THR A 51 -34.46 -22.73 13.12
N ASP A 52 -35.59 -22.52 13.76
CA ASP A 52 -36.81 -23.34 13.78
C ASP A 52 -37.65 -23.23 12.50
N GLU A 53 -37.54 -22.12 11.77
CA GLU A 53 -38.34 -21.86 10.58
C GLU A 53 -37.48 -21.71 9.29
N PRO A 54 -36.62 -22.70 8.93
CA PRO A 54 -35.80 -22.63 7.71
C PRO A 54 -36.61 -22.80 6.42
N GLY A 55 -37.83 -23.31 6.51
CA GLY A 55 -38.71 -23.66 5.38
C GLY A 55 -39.95 -22.77 5.26
N THR A 56 -40.14 -21.80 6.16
CA THR A 56 -41.34 -20.94 6.21
C THR A 56 -40.98 -19.45 6.29
N SER A 57 -42.01 -18.60 6.28
CA SER A 57 -41.89 -17.15 6.42
C SER A 57 -42.01 -16.63 7.85
N ALA A 58 -42.17 -17.51 8.86
CA ALA A 58 -42.61 -17.10 10.19
C ALA A 58 -41.57 -16.28 10.98
N CYS A 59 -40.28 -16.46 10.73
CA CYS A 59 -39.23 -15.74 11.43
C CYS A 59 -38.63 -14.57 10.61
N PRO A 60 -38.59 -13.33 11.14
CA PRO A 60 -38.13 -12.16 10.38
C PRO A 60 -36.63 -12.17 10.04
N LEU A 61 -35.81 -12.81 10.86
CA LEU A 61 -34.38 -13.00 10.62
C LEU A 61 -34.05 -14.35 9.95
N GLY A 62 -35.08 -15.16 9.70
CA GLY A 62 -34.96 -16.45 9.04
C GLY A 62 -34.47 -16.32 7.61
N LYS A 63 -33.84 -17.40 7.13
CA LYS A 63 -33.37 -17.51 5.76
C LYS A 63 -33.81 -18.83 5.16
N PHE A 64 -34.46 -18.73 4.00
CA PHE A 64 -34.86 -19.88 3.20
C PHE A 64 -33.73 -20.27 2.25
N TYR A 65 -33.54 -21.58 2.03
CA TYR A 65 -32.48 -22.10 1.17
C TYR A 65 -33.06 -22.63 -0.15
N CYS A 66 -32.82 -21.90 -1.24
CA CYS A 66 -33.10 -22.39 -2.59
C CYS A 66 -32.01 -23.39 -2.98
N LYS A 67 -32.40 -24.63 -3.27
CA LYS A 67 -31.44 -25.66 -3.70
C LYS A 67 -30.94 -25.37 -5.12
N ASN A 68 -31.81 -24.86 -5.98
CA ASN A 68 -31.52 -24.43 -7.35
C ASN A 68 -30.71 -25.47 -8.13
N ILE A 69 -31.12 -26.74 -8.12
CA ILE A 69 -30.38 -27.81 -8.82
C ILE A 69 -30.17 -27.40 -10.28
N GLY A 70 -28.94 -27.48 -10.79
CA GLY A 70 -28.59 -27.02 -12.13
C GLY A 70 -28.13 -25.56 -12.21
N HIS A 71 -28.30 -24.79 -11.13
CA HIS A 71 -27.74 -23.46 -10.92
C HIS A 71 -27.03 -23.38 -9.55
N ALA A 72 -26.57 -22.19 -9.16
CA ALA A 72 -25.97 -21.96 -7.85
C ALA A 72 -27.08 -21.89 -6.77
N PRO A 73 -26.88 -22.55 -5.61
CA PRO A 73 -27.80 -22.40 -4.50
C PRO A 73 -27.78 -20.97 -3.96
N SER A 74 -28.91 -20.52 -3.42
CA SER A 74 -29.06 -19.16 -2.89
C SER A 74 -29.86 -19.17 -1.59
N PHE A 75 -29.69 -18.10 -0.81
CA PHE A 75 -30.51 -17.86 0.37
C PHE A 75 -31.42 -16.66 0.13
N LEU A 76 -32.67 -16.81 0.55
CA LEU A 76 -33.67 -15.74 0.57
C LEU A 76 -34.00 -15.36 2.01
N TYR A 77 -34.51 -14.16 2.20
CA TYR A 77 -35.11 -13.79 3.48
C TYR A 77 -36.45 -14.51 3.62
N SER A 78 -36.76 -14.99 4.83
CA SER A 78 -38.02 -15.70 5.10
C SER A 78 -39.26 -14.92 4.68
N SER A 79 -39.22 -13.58 4.67
CA SER A 79 -40.33 -12.74 4.19
C SER A 79 -40.71 -12.96 2.72
N ARG A 80 -39.89 -13.66 1.94
CA ARG A 80 -40.13 -13.98 0.52
C ARG A 80 -40.61 -15.41 0.28
N VAL A 81 -40.91 -16.14 1.35
CA VAL A 81 -41.46 -17.48 1.23
C VAL A 81 -42.98 -17.36 1.22
N ASN A 82 -43.63 -17.90 0.18
CA ASN A 82 -45.07 -17.79 -0.06
C ASN A 82 -45.59 -16.34 -0.07
N ASP A 83 -44.82 -15.40 -0.61
CA ASP A 83 -45.22 -14.00 -0.77
C ASP A 83 -45.92 -13.73 -2.13
N GLY A 84 -45.99 -14.76 -2.97
CA GLY A 84 -46.60 -14.73 -4.30
C GLY A 84 -45.64 -14.34 -5.42
N ILE A 85 -44.34 -14.22 -5.14
CA ILE A 85 -43.29 -13.88 -6.10
C ILE A 85 -42.32 -15.06 -6.22
N CYS A 86 -41.99 -15.45 -7.45
CA CYS A 86 -41.02 -16.51 -7.70
C CYS A 86 -39.58 -15.97 -7.64
N ASP A 87 -38.91 -16.10 -6.50
CA ASP A 87 -37.52 -15.72 -6.28
C ASP A 87 -36.54 -16.88 -6.50
N CYS A 88 -36.85 -18.11 -6.08
CA CYS A 88 -36.00 -19.26 -6.38
C CYS A 88 -36.20 -19.71 -7.84
N CYS A 89 -35.11 -20.02 -8.56
CA CYS A 89 -35.24 -20.50 -9.94
C CYS A 89 -35.87 -21.90 -10.03
N ASP A 90 -35.88 -22.65 -8.92
CA ASP A 90 -36.56 -23.94 -8.81
C ASP A 90 -38.01 -23.81 -8.33
N GLY A 91 -38.46 -22.60 -7.98
CA GLY A 91 -39.80 -22.29 -7.49
C GLY A 91 -40.10 -22.87 -6.10
N SER A 92 -39.08 -23.28 -5.34
CA SER A 92 -39.25 -23.95 -4.04
C SER A 92 -39.73 -23.03 -2.92
N ASP A 93 -39.67 -21.71 -3.12
CA ASP A 93 -40.13 -20.65 -2.23
C ASP A 93 -41.66 -20.48 -2.20
N GLU A 94 -42.35 -20.85 -3.28
CA GLU A 94 -43.81 -20.72 -3.42
C GLU A 94 -44.48 -22.10 -3.46
N TYR A 95 -44.54 -22.76 -2.29
CA TYR A 95 -45.01 -24.15 -2.17
C TYR A 95 -46.47 -24.29 -1.73
N ASP A 96 -47.14 -23.20 -1.34
CA ASP A 96 -48.52 -23.22 -0.84
C ASP A 96 -49.59 -23.41 -1.93
N GLY A 97 -49.18 -23.40 -3.20
CA GLY A 97 -50.03 -23.64 -4.36
C GLY A 97 -50.84 -22.43 -4.84
N LYS A 98 -50.69 -21.25 -4.22
CA LYS A 98 -51.34 -20.01 -4.69
C LYS A 98 -50.74 -19.50 -6.00
N VAL A 99 -49.43 -19.69 -6.16
CA VAL A 99 -48.66 -19.32 -7.36
C VAL A 99 -47.98 -20.57 -7.93
N LYS A 100 -47.86 -20.65 -9.27
CA LYS A 100 -47.13 -21.71 -9.95
C LYS A 100 -45.83 -21.15 -10.52
N CYS A 101 -44.72 -21.40 -9.83
CA CYS A 101 -43.42 -20.96 -10.28
C CYS A 101 -42.80 -21.93 -11.31
N PRO A 102 -42.36 -21.44 -12.48
CA PRO A 102 -41.70 -22.27 -13.48
C PRO A 102 -40.26 -22.58 -13.07
N TYR A 103 -39.80 -23.80 -13.39
CA TYR A 103 -38.40 -24.17 -13.19
C TYR A 103 -37.52 -23.54 -14.28
N THR A 104 -36.61 -22.65 -13.88
CA THR A 104 -35.72 -21.88 -14.77
C THR A 104 -34.23 -22.09 -14.48
N CYS A 105 -33.88 -22.93 -13.50
CA CYS A 105 -32.48 -23.11 -13.08
C CYS A 105 -31.55 -23.61 -14.17
N HIS A 106 -32.02 -24.45 -15.10
CA HIS A 106 -31.17 -24.97 -16.16
C HIS A 106 -30.65 -23.84 -17.09
N GLU A 107 -31.53 -22.92 -17.48
CA GLU A 107 -31.17 -21.79 -18.34
C GLU A 107 -30.29 -20.79 -17.62
N ALA A 108 -30.66 -20.41 -16.39
CA ALA A 108 -29.87 -19.53 -15.53
C ALA A 108 -28.47 -20.12 -15.26
N GLY A 109 -28.40 -21.43 -14.99
CA GLY A 109 -27.17 -22.19 -14.81
C GLY A 109 -26.27 -22.17 -16.03
N LYS A 110 -26.84 -22.39 -17.23
CA LYS A 110 -26.10 -22.33 -18.49
C LYS A 110 -25.47 -20.95 -18.71
N VAL A 111 -26.26 -19.88 -18.53
CA VAL A 111 -25.79 -18.49 -18.68
C VAL A 111 -24.68 -18.17 -17.66
N ALA A 112 -24.88 -18.56 -16.40
CA ALA A 112 -23.89 -18.36 -15.35
C ALA A 112 -22.57 -19.09 -15.64
N MET A 113 -22.65 -20.33 -16.14
CA MET A 113 -21.48 -21.12 -16.51
C MET A 113 -20.71 -20.50 -17.67
N GLU A 114 -21.40 -20.01 -18.71
CA GLU A 114 -20.75 -19.33 -19.84
C GLU A 114 -20.05 -18.03 -19.40
N SER A 115 -20.72 -17.24 -18.55
CA SER A 115 -20.12 -16.03 -17.97
C SER A 115 -18.88 -16.35 -17.12
N LEU A 116 -18.93 -17.42 -16.33
CA LEU A 116 -17.80 -17.85 -15.51
C LEU A 116 -16.62 -18.33 -16.37
N LYS A 117 -16.87 -19.07 -17.45
CA LYS A 117 -15.84 -19.50 -18.40
C LYS A 117 -15.08 -18.31 -18.98
N ARG A 118 -15.81 -17.30 -19.47
CA ARG A 118 -15.19 -16.05 -19.99
C ARG A 118 -14.33 -15.35 -18.94
N LYS A 119 -14.81 -15.25 -17.69
CA LYS A 119 -14.03 -14.65 -16.60
C LYS A 119 -12.76 -15.44 -16.29
N ILE A 120 -12.83 -16.77 -16.33
CA ILE A 120 -11.67 -17.65 -16.10
C ILE A 120 -10.64 -17.47 -17.22
N GLU A 121 -11.07 -17.43 -18.48
CA GLU A 121 -10.18 -17.21 -19.63
C GLU A 121 -9.41 -15.89 -19.52
N VAL A 122 -10.12 -14.78 -19.29
CA VAL A 122 -9.50 -13.45 -19.09
C VAL A 122 -8.54 -13.46 -17.89
N TYR A 123 -8.92 -14.12 -16.80
CA TYR A 123 -8.05 -14.22 -15.62
C TYR A 123 -6.77 -15.02 -15.93
N GLN A 124 -6.89 -16.13 -16.66
CA GLN A 124 -5.74 -16.96 -17.04
C GLN A 124 -4.76 -16.20 -17.94
N GLU A 125 -5.26 -15.45 -18.92
CA GLU A 125 -4.45 -14.57 -19.76
C GLU A 125 -3.72 -13.53 -18.91
N GLY A 126 -4.42 -12.87 -17.99
CA GLY A 126 -3.84 -11.91 -17.05
C GLY A 126 -2.76 -12.50 -16.15
N VAL A 127 -2.94 -13.75 -15.68
CA VAL A 127 -1.94 -14.47 -14.88
C VAL A 127 -0.66 -14.73 -15.68
N ILE A 128 -0.77 -15.11 -16.95
CA ILE A 128 0.38 -15.37 -17.82
C ILE A 128 1.16 -14.08 -18.04
N LEU A 129 0.48 -12.99 -18.41
CA LEU A 129 1.12 -11.69 -18.63
C LEU A 129 1.82 -11.21 -17.35
N ARG A 130 1.12 -11.25 -16.21
CA ARG A 130 1.68 -10.85 -14.92
C ARG A 130 2.95 -11.64 -14.59
N LYS A 131 3.02 -12.93 -14.91
CA LYS A 131 4.21 -13.76 -14.68
C LYS A 131 5.42 -13.28 -15.48
N VAL A 132 5.21 -12.88 -16.74
CA VAL A 132 6.26 -12.33 -17.61
C VAL A 132 6.75 -10.98 -17.07
N GLU A 133 5.83 -10.07 -16.75
CA GLU A 133 6.15 -8.74 -16.22
C GLU A 133 6.91 -8.82 -14.90
N ILE A 134 6.50 -9.69 -13.97
CA ILE A 134 7.24 -9.93 -12.73
C ILE A 134 8.67 -10.41 -13.03
N GLY A 135 8.85 -11.27 -14.04
CA GLY A 135 10.17 -11.73 -14.47
C GLY A 135 11.04 -10.61 -15.04
N LEU A 136 10.47 -9.74 -15.87
CA LEU A 136 11.16 -8.58 -16.44
C LEU A 136 11.54 -7.57 -15.36
N ALA A 137 10.61 -7.20 -14.48
CA ALA A 137 10.84 -6.28 -13.38
C ALA A 137 11.96 -6.78 -12.45
N LYS A 138 11.98 -8.08 -12.11
CA LYS A 138 13.06 -8.68 -11.31
C LYS A 138 14.43 -8.54 -11.99
N ARG A 139 14.51 -8.74 -13.30
CA ARG A 139 15.75 -8.58 -14.07
C ARG A 139 16.19 -7.12 -14.14
N ALA A 140 15.26 -6.18 -14.36
CA ALA A 140 15.56 -4.76 -14.37
C ALA A 140 16.12 -4.30 -13.01
N ILE A 141 15.43 -4.62 -11.91
CA ILE A 141 15.88 -4.30 -10.56
C ILE A 141 17.27 -4.86 -10.27
N ALA A 142 17.57 -6.08 -10.73
CA ALA A 142 18.90 -6.67 -10.55
C ALA A 142 19.99 -5.92 -11.33
N ARG A 143 19.71 -5.48 -12.56
CA ARG A 143 20.65 -4.66 -13.36
C ARG A 143 20.88 -3.29 -12.73
N ASP A 144 19.80 -2.58 -12.41
CA ASP A 144 19.87 -1.24 -11.82
C ASP A 144 20.63 -1.28 -10.48
N LYS A 145 20.42 -2.34 -9.68
CA LYS A 145 21.17 -2.56 -8.42
C LYS A 145 22.66 -2.76 -8.67
N ALA A 146 23.02 -3.50 -9.73
CA ALA A 146 24.43 -3.72 -10.08
C ALA A 146 25.09 -2.42 -10.56
N GLU A 147 24.43 -1.67 -11.45
CA GLU A 147 24.91 -0.37 -11.94
C GLU A 147 25.07 0.65 -10.81
N LEU A 148 24.07 0.75 -9.92
CA LEU A 148 24.13 1.61 -8.74
C LEU A 148 25.33 1.27 -7.85
N SER A 149 25.66 -0.02 -7.70
CA SER A 149 26.84 -0.43 -6.91
C SER A 149 28.16 -0.03 -7.59
N GLY A 150 28.24 -0.11 -8.91
CA GLY A 150 29.40 0.34 -9.69
C GLY A 150 29.60 1.86 -9.59
N LEU A 151 28.55 2.64 -9.83
CA LEU A 151 28.59 4.11 -9.74
C LEU A 151 28.93 4.58 -8.32
N LYS A 152 28.50 3.87 -7.28
CA LYS A 152 28.89 4.16 -5.89
C LYS A 152 30.40 4.01 -5.68
N ASN A 153 30.99 2.95 -6.20
CA ASN A 153 32.43 2.72 -6.10
C ASN A 153 33.22 3.77 -6.89
N GLU A 154 32.78 4.10 -8.11
CA GLU A 154 33.39 5.15 -8.92
C GLU A 154 33.34 6.51 -8.24
N ARG A 155 32.17 6.87 -7.68
CA ARG A 155 32.01 8.10 -6.89
C ARG A 155 33.01 8.14 -5.73
N GLU A 156 33.20 7.04 -5.00
CA GLU A 156 34.15 6.98 -3.88
C GLU A 156 35.60 7.21 -4.34
N VAL A 157 35.98 6.67 -5.51
CA VAL A 157 37.31 6.89 -6.09
C VAL A 157 37.49 8.35 -6.50
N VAL A 158 36.51 8.93 -7.19
CA VAL A 158 36.56 10.34 -7.62
C VAL A 158 36.60 11.27 -6.43
N GLU A 159 35.81 11.03 -5.38
CA GLU A 159 35.84 11.81 -4.13
C GLU A 159 37.23 11.80 -3.49
N LYS A 160 37.91 10.65 -3.46
CA LYS A 160 39.29 10.55 -2.97
C LYS A 160 40.27 11.38 -3.81
N VAL A 161 40.16 11.31 -5.14
CA VAL A 161 41.03 12.07 -6.06
C VAL A 161 40.81 13.57 -5.91
N VAL A 162 39.55 14.02 -5.82
CA VAL A 162 39.21 15.43 -5.58
C VAL A 162 39.85 15.92 -4.29
N HIS A 163 39.67 15.18 -3.19
CA HIS A 163 40.27 15.53 -1.90
C HIS A 163 41.80 15.62 -1.97
N GLN A 164 42.44 14.73 -2.73
CA GLN A 164 43.89 14.71 -2.92
C GLN A 164 44.38 15.92 -3.74
N LEU A 165 43.69 16.26 -4.83
CA LEU A 165 43.98 17.44 -5.67
C LEU A 165 43.74 18.75 -4.91
N GLU A 166 42.66 18.85 -4.14
CA GLU A 166 42.40 20.01 -3.27
C GLU A 166 43.56 20.23 -2.28
N GLY A 167 44.09 19.14 -1.71
CA GLY A 167 45.29 19.20 -0.86
C GLY A 167 46.53 19.73 -1.60
N GLN A 168 46.77 19.29 -2.84
CA GLN A 168 47.88 19.77 -3.66
C GLN A 168 47.72 21.26 -4.03
N VAL A 169 46.52 21.68 -4.42
CA VAL A 169 46.21 23.07 -4.74
C VAL A 169 46.45 23.99 -3.53
N ARG A 170 46.10 23.55 -2.31
CA ARG A 170 46.41 24.33 -1.09
C ARG A 170 47.91 24.53 -0.90
N LYS A 171 48.72 23.47 -1.05
CA LYS A 171 50.19 23.55 -0.94
C LYS A 171 50.80 24.49 -1.98
N LEU A 172 50.40 24.34 -3.25
CA LEU A 172 50.88 25.19 -4.36
C LEU A 172 50.42 26.64 -4.25
N LYS A 173 49.35 26.96 -3.52
CA LYS A 173 48.93 28.35 -3.24
C LYS A 173 49.69 28.97 -2.08
N GLN A 174 50.14 28.17 -1.11
CA GLN A 174 50.93 28.64 0.04
C GLN A 174 52.39 28.91 -0.35
N GLU A 175 52.98 28.11 -1.25
CA GLU A 175 54.38 28.29 -1.68
C GLU A 175 54.70 29.67 -2.32
N PRO A 176 53.87 30.25 -3.19
CA PRO A 176 54.07 31.60 -3.72
C PRO A 176 53.90 32.67 -2.64
N GLN A 177 52.88 32.55 -1.79
CA GLN A 177 52.63 33.50 -0.70
C GLN A 177 53.80 33.51 0.29
N GLU A 178 54.29 32.35 0.73
CA GLU A 178 55.44 32.26 1.62
C GLU A 178 56.74 32.80 0.99
N LYS A 179 56.92 32.64 -0.32
CA LYS A 179 58.08 33.20 -1.04
C LYS A 179 57.98 34.72 -1.18
N ASP A 180 56.79 35.24 -1.50
CA ASP A 180 56.53 36.67 -1.60
C ASP A 180 56.63 37.36 -0.23
N ASP A 181 56.14 36.73 0.84
CA ASP A 181 56.25 37.21 2.21
C ASP A 181 57.70 37.21 2.68
N LYS A 182 58.48 36.13 2.45
CA LYS A 182 59.92 36.11 2.74
C LYS A 182 60.72 37.13 1.93
N MET A 183 60.33 37.38 0.68
CA MET A 183 60.99 38.38 -0.17
C MET A 183 60.65 39.81 0.30
N ARG A 184 59.45 40.04 0.83
CA ARG A 184 59.06 41.29 1.50
C ARG A 184 59.78 41.48 2.83
N GLU A 185 59.90 40.45 3.66
CA GLU A 185 60.66 40.48 4.90
C GLU A 185 62.15 40.77 4.65
N ALA A 186 62.78 40.05 3.72
CA ALA A 186 64.18 40.29 3.35
C ALA A 186 64.42 41.67 2.71
N ARG A 187 63.40 42.27 2.07
CA ARG A 187 63.46 43.66 1.58
C ARG A 187 63.35 44.65 2.73
N ASN A 188 62.49 44.40 3.72
CA ASN A 188 62.34 45.25 4.90
C ASN A 188 63.58 45.19 5.80
N GLU A 189 64.17 44.02 6.04
CA GLU A 189 65.42 43.87 6.83
C GLU A 189 66.63 44.58 6.17
N LYS A 190 66.66 44.68 4.83
CA LYS A 190 67.69 45.44 4.11
C LYS A 190 67.48 46.95 4.24
N VAL A 191 66.23 47.42 4.27
CA VAL A 191 65.90 48.83 4.47
C VAL A 191 66.20 49.24 5.92
N GLU A 192 65.88 48.41 6.90
CA GLU A 192 66.20 48.67 8.32
C GLU A 192 67.72 48.66 8.61
N ASN A 193 68.54 47.90 7.84
CA ASN A 193 70.00 47.95 7.95
C ASN A 193 70.65 49.14 7.20
N GLU A 194 69.96 49.78 6.25
CA GLU A 194 70.46 51.00 5.58
C GLU A 194 70.04 52.29 6.30
N GLU A 195 69.05 52.27 7.20
CA GLU A 195 68.63 53.46 7.97
C GLU A 195 69.53 53.80 9.19
N SER A 196 70.63 53.09 9.43
CA SER A 196 71.65 53.48 10.43
C SER A 196 72.87 54.19 9.81
N GLY A 197 72.70 55.43 9.33
CA GLY A 197 73.78 56.36 8.91
C GLY A 197 73.23 57.73 8.40
N PRO A 198 73.90 58.89 8.64
CA PRO A 198 73.20 60.10 9.12
C PRO A 198 72.73 61.14 8.08
N ASP A 199 71.46 61.55 8.26
CA ASP A 199 70.91 62.91 8.47
C ASP A 199 70.98 63.99 7.36
N LYS A 200 69.81 64.49 6.92
CA LYS A 200 69.38 65.88 7.18
C LYS A 200 67.93 66.20 6.74
N ASN A 201 67.29 66.86 7.69
CA ASN A 201 65.91 67.32 7.83
C ASN A 201 65.63 68.66 7.09
N VAL A 202 64.46 68.81 6.45
CA VAL A 202 63.70 70.08 6.40
C VAL A 202 62.19 69.77 6.41
N ASP A 203 61.56 70.25 7.48
CA ASP A 203 60.15 70.18 7.85
C ASP A 203 59.28 71.24 7.13
N SER A 204 58.02 70.92 6.84
CA SER A 204 56.84 71.69 7.30
C SER A 204 55.52 71.16 6.71
N GLN A 205 54.90 70.30 7.52
CA GLN A 205 53.48 70.23 7.94
C GLN A 205 52.42 71.04 7.16
N ILE A 206 51.29 70.39 6.85
CA ILE A 206 49.93 70.69 7.39
C ILE A 206 49.04 69.43 7.20
N GLU A 207 48.69 68.79 8.31
CA GLU A 207 47.53 67.92 8.57
C GLU A 207 46.55 68.74 9.47
N PRO A 208 45.37 68.27 9.92
CA PRO A 208 44.61 67.04 9.61
C PRO A 208 43.11 67.34 9.33
N MET A 209 42.27 66.33 9.08
CA MET A 209 41.11 66.06 9.97
C MET A 209 40.34 64.78 9.59
N LYS A 210 39.91 64.10 10.66
CA LYS A 210 39.41 62.72 10.75
C LYS A 210 37.89 62.60 10.61
N ALA A 211 37.49 61.37 10.22
CA ALA A 211 36.43 60.51 10.74
C ALA A 211 35.04 61.07 11.08
N SER A 212 33.99 60.38 10.62
CA SER A 212 33.17 59.50 11.48
C SER A 212 32.00 58.85 10.72
N ASP A 213 31.77 57.58 11.04
CA ASP A 213 30.53 56.83 10.82
C ASP A 213 29.34 57.46 11.54
N VAL A 214 28.13 57.44 10.94
CA VAL A 214 26.84 57.25 11.66
C VAL A 214 25.82 56.65 10.69
N GLU A 215 25.28 55.48 11.06
CA GLU A 215 24.07 54.85 10.53
C GLU A 215 22.82 55.75 10.66
N LYS A 216 21.89 55.69 9.69
CA LYS A 216 20.47 55.60 10.04
C LYS A 216 19.59 55.02 8.94
N GLN A 217 18.72 54.14 9.41
CA GLN A 217 17.67 53.38 8.74
C GLN A 217 16.64 54.25 8.01
N GLY A 218 16.06 53.69 6.94
CA GLY A 218 14.81 54.12 6.33
C GLY A 218 14.17 52.96 5.56
N GLN A 219 13.08 52.42 6.11
CA GLN A 219 12.21 51.39 5.54
C GLN A 219 11.31 51.92 4.41
N ALA A 220 10.61 50.96 3.79
CA ALA A 220 9.50 51.02 2.81
C ALA A 220 9.99 50.86 1.37
N GLY A 221 9.60 49.85 0.58
CA GLY A 221 8.45 48.96 0.67
C GLY A 221 7.63 49.17 -0.59
N GLU A 222 7.73 48.26 -1.56
CA GLU A 222 6.67 48.00 -2.55
C GLU A 222 6.99 46.72 -3.34
N SER A 223 6.10 45.74 -3.21
CA SER A 223 5.95 44.62 -4.14
C SER A 223 5.46 45.15 -5.49
N PRO A 224 5.70 44.40 -6.58
CA PRO A 224 4.57 44.08 -7.44
C PRO A 224 4.44 42.56 -7.63
N SER A 225 3.25 42.07 -7.29
CA SER A 225 2.62 40.99 -8.03
C SER A 225 2.54 41.40 -9.51
N ASP A 226 2.83 40.48 -10.42
CA ASP A 226 1.96 40.25 -11.57
C ASP A 226 2.36 38.96 -12.30
N GLN A 227 1.34 38.09 -12.39
CA GLN A 227 1.04 37.07 -13.42
C GLN A 227 1.88 35.78 -13.48
#